data_AF-A0ABD5R6C5-F1
#
_entry.id   AF-A0ABD5R6C5-F1
#
_cell.length_a   1.000
_cell.length_b   1.000
_cell.length_c   1.000
_cell.angle_alpha   90.00
_cell.angle_beta   90.00
_cell.angle_gamma   90.00
#
_symmetry.space_group_name_H-M   'P 1'
#
loop_
_entity.id
_entity.type
_entity.pdbx_description
1 polymer ?
#
loop_
_entity_poly.entity_id
_entity_poly.type
_entity_poly.pdbx_seq_one_letter_code
_entity_poly.pdbx_strand_id
1 'polypeptide(L)'
;MEREGVFAPETAAEARELYESVGPTAQVVVRETAKAMDFDRAEYRERVTGEVIETARDALFASLLVVHRGDREEFEAWCADRDAEVTTVGSEDVDNVVWHHAPFADRVLAATYQQEPEAAAGTLRRQVFGRVYRELFEA
;
A
#
# COMPACT_ATOMS: atom_id res chain seq x y z
N MET A 1 16.21 -1.33 -12.07
CA MET A 1 15.05 -1.69 -11.24
C MET A 1 15.44 -1.76 -9.76
N GLU A 2 14.74 -1.00 -8.94
CA GLU A 2 14.86 -0.96 -7.48
C GLU A 2 13.62 -1.55 -6.82
N ARG A 3 13.77 -2.09 -5.60
CA ARG A 3 12.68 -2.69 -4.81
C ARG A 3 12.65 -2.08 -3.42
N GLU A 4 11.47 -1.64 -2.99
CA GLU A 4 11.26 -1.04 -1.67
C GLU A 4 10.03 -1.60 -0.98
N GLY A 5 10.01 -1.57 0.35
CA GLY A 5 8.95 -2.17 1.16
C GLY A 5 9.29 -3.61 1.55
N VAL A 6 8.42 -4.20 2.36
CA VAL A 6 8.68 -5.51 2.99
C VAL A 6 7.51 -6.49 2.85
N PHE A 7 6.31 -6.04 2.49
CA PHE A 7 5.15 -6.90 2.29
C PHE A 7 4.95 -7.21 0.80
N ALA A 8 5.22 -8.46 0.42
CA ALA A 8 4.91 -9.00 -0.91
C ALA A 8 4.15 -10.32 -0.74
N PRO A 9 2.90 -10.29 -0.24
CA PRO A 9 2.12 -11.52 -0.06
C PRO A 9 1.85 -12.16 -1.42
N GLU A 10 2.15 -13.44 -1.53
CA GLU A 10 1.87 -14.25 -2.72
C GLU A 10 0.45 -14.79 -2.68
N THR A 11 -0.10 -14.98 -1.47
CA THR A 11 -1.45 -15.51 -1.26
C THR A 11 -2.37 -14.55 -0.49
N ALA A 12 -3.68 -14.74 -0.66
CA ALA A 12 -4.69 -14.03 0.12
C ALA A 12 -4.60 -14.31 1.63
N ALA A 13 -4.12 -15.49 2.03
CA ALA A 13 -3.92 -15.85 3.43
C ALA A 13 -2.73 -15.09 4.03
N GLU A 14 -1.61 -15.04 3.33
CA GLU A 14 -0.44 -14.25 3.74
C GLU A 14 -0.77 -12.76 3.81
N ALA A 15 -1.56 -12.24 2.87
CA ALA A 15 -2.01 -10.85 2.89
C ALA A 15 -2.78 -10.53 4.19
N ARG A 16 -3.66 -11.44 4.63
CA ARG A 16 -4.40 -11.30 5.90
C ARG A 16 -3.48 -11.39 7.11
N GLU A 17 -2.57 -12.35 7.14
CA GLU A 17 -1.60 -12.50 8.23
C GLU A 17 -0.74 -11.25 8.41
N LEU A 18 -0.22 -10.72 7.30
CA LEU A 18 0.55 -9.47 7.31
C LEU A 18 -0.30 -8.27 7.76
N TYR A 19 -1.55 -8.19 7.30
CA TYR A 19 -2.48 -7.15 7.72
C TYR A 19 -2.81 -7.24 9.22
N GLU A 20 -2.98 -8.44 9.77
CA GLU A 20 -3.13 -8.70 11.22
C GLU A 20 -1.90 -8.30 12.02
N SER A 21 -0.70 -8.58 11.50
CA SER A 21 0.55 -8.25 12.20
C SER A 21 0.73 -6.76 12.50
N VAL A 22 0.16 -5.86 11.69
CA VAL A 22 0.31 -4.40 11.86
C VAL A 22 -0.77 -3.77 12.75
N GLY A 23 -1.83 -4.52 13.12
CA GLY A 23 -2.92 -4.02 13.95
C GLY A 23 -2.46 -3.44 15.30
N PRO A 24 -1.66 -4.17 16.10
CA PRO A 24 -1.13 -3.66 17.37
C PRO A 24 -0.28 -2.39 17.18
N THR A 25 0.53 -2.33 16.13
CA THR A 25 1.35 -1.15 15.82
C THR A 25 0.48 0.06 15.48
N ALA A 26 -0.57 -0.12 14.67
CA ALA A 26 -1.52 0.95 14.34
C ALA A 26 -2.16 1.55 15.59
N GLN A 27 -2.62 0.70 16.51
CA GLN A 27 -3.21 1.14 17.77
C GLN A 27 -2.22 1.95 18.62
N VAL A 28 -0.97 1.50 18.72
CA VAL A 28 0.07 2.22 19.47
C VAL A 28 0.35 3.59 18.84
N VAL A 29 0.54 3.65 17.52
CA VAL A 29 0.82 4.91 16.81
C VAL A 29 -0.32 5.90 17.03
N VAL A 30 -1.57 5.52 16.80
CA VAL A 30 -2.73 6.39 17.00
C VAL A 30 -2.81 6.88 18.45
N ARG A 31 -2.55 5.98 19.41
CA ARG A 31 -2.57 6.35 20.83
C ARG A 31 -1.50 7.39 21.19
N GLU A 32 -0.26 7.19 20.75
CA GLU A 32 0.82 8.13 21.04
C GLU A 32 0.63 9.46 20.30
N THR A 33 0.07 9.45 19.08
CA THR A 33 -0.31 10.68 18.37
C THR A 33 -1.40 11.44 19.10
N ALA A 34 -2.48 10.79 19.54
CA ALA A 34 -3.55 11.44 20.30
C ALA A 34 -3.02 12.03 21.62
N LYS A 35 -2.13 11.31 22.30
CA LYS A 35 -1.44 11.81 23.50
C LYS A 35 -0.57 13.03 23.21
N ALA A 36 0.15 13.06 22.10
CA ALA A 36 0.95 14.21 21.69
C ALA A 36 0.09 15.43 21.31
N MET A 37 -1.19 15.21 21.00
CA MET A 37 -2.20 16.25 20.78
C MET A 37 -2.92 16.66 22.07
N ASP A 38 -2.45 16.21 23.23
CA ASP A 38 -3.03 16.48 24.56
C ASP A 38 -4.48 16.02 24.74
N PHE A 39 -4.93 15.01 23.98
CA PHE A 39 -6.28 14.45 24.18
C PHE A 39 -6.40 13.85 25.58
N ASP A 40 -7.43 14.28 26.30
CA ASP A 40 -7.77 13.68 27.58
C ASP A 40 -8.47 12.33 27.39
N ARG A 41 -8.81 11.66 28.51
CA ARG A 41 -9.42 10.32 28.47
C ARG A 41 -10.84 10.31 27.91
N ALA A 42 -11.59 11.40 28.02
CA ALA A 42 -12.94 11.49 27.48
C ALA A 42 -12.85 11.73 25.96
N GLU A 43 -12.05 12.71 25.55
CA GLU A 43 -11.80 13.05 24.15
C GLU A 43 -11.21 11.87 23.37
N TYR A 44 -10.24 11.16 23.95
CA TYR A 44 -9.66 9.96 23.34
C TYR A 44 -10.73 8.91 23.04
N ARG A 45 -11.64 8.63 23.98
CA ARG A 45 -12.67 7.61 23.78
C ARG A 45 -13.73 8.02 22.76
N GLU A 46 -14.02 9.32 22.69
CA GLU A 46 -14.97 9.86 21.74
C GLU A 46 -14.39 9.86 20.32
N ARG A 47 -13.13 10.26 20.16
CA ARG A 47 -12.51 10.54 18.85
C ARG A 47 -11.69 9.38 18.30
N VAL A 48 -11.05 8.57 19.15
CA VAL A 48 -10.23 7.43 18.71
C VAL A 48 -11.10 6.18 18.67
N THR A 49 -11.89 6.08 17.60
CA THR A 49 -12.78 4.95 17.35
C THR A 49 -12.03 3.75 16.74
N GLY A 50 -12.72 2.61 16.61
CA GLY A 50 -12.21 1.47 15.85
C GLY A 50 -11.85 1.84 14.41
N GLU A 51 -12.71 2.60 13.75
CA GLU A 51 -12.51 3.09 12.37
C GLU A 51 -11.23 3.93 12.22
N VAL A 52 -10.88 4.76 13.23
CA VAL A 52 -9.62 5.52 13.21
C VAL A 52 -8.41 4.58 13.28
N ILE A 53 -8.48 3.54 14.12
CA ILE A 53 -7.40 2.55 14.23
C ILE A 53 -7.29 1.72 12.95
N GLU A 54 -8.42 1.31 12.37
CA GLU A 54 -8.48 0.59 11.09
C GLU A 54 -7.90 1.43 9.95
N THR A 55 -8.25 2.71 9.86
CA THR A 55 -7.67 3.64 8.88
C THR A 55 -6.15 3.76 9.02
N ALA A 56 -5.65 3.82 10.25
CA ALA A 56 -4.20 3.84 10.50
C ALA A 56 -3.54 2.50 10.12
N ARG A 57 -4.22 1.37 10.38
CA ARG A 57 -3.77 0.03 10.01
C ARG A 57 -3.69 -0.14 8.50
N ASP A 58 -4.70 0.31 7.77
CA ASP A 58 -4.74 0.34 6.31
C ASP A 58 -3.55 1.10 5.74
N ALA A 59 -3.32 2.31 6.26
CA ALA A 59 -2.21 3.15 5.83
C ALA A 59 -0.85 2.50 6.12
N LEU A 60 -0.68 1.89 7.31
CA LEU A 60 0.55 1.20 7.69
C LEU A 60 0.81 0.00 6.77
N PHE A 61 -0.18 -0.89 6.60
CA PHE A 61 -0.06 -2.04 5.70
C PHE A 61 0.30 -1.60 4.28
N ALA A 62 -0.45 -0.64 3.73
CA ALA A 62 -0.20 -0.10 2.38
C ALA A 62 1.22 0.46 2.25
N SER A 63 1.70 1.21 3.24
CA SER A 63 3.04 1.80 3.22
C SER A 63 4.18 0.77 3.21
N LEU A 64 3.92 -0.43 3.73
CA LEU A 64 4.87 -1.54 3.79
C LEU A 64 4.84 -2.42 2.55
N LEU A 65 3.84 -2.28 1.66
CA LEU A 65 3.76 -3.04 0.42
C LEU A 65 5.02 -2.83 -0.42
N VAL A 66 5.53 -3.94 -0.95
CA VAL A 66 6.67 -3.93 -1.86
C VAL A 66 6.27 -3.23 -3.14
N VAL A 67 7.05 -2.25 -3.57
CA VAL A 67 6.94 -1.68 -4.90
C VAL A 67 8.27 -1.82 -5.61
N HIS A 68 8.19 -1.93 -6.93
CA HIS A 68 9.33 -1.89 -7.83
C HIS A 68 9.36 -0.52 -8.51
N ARG A 69 10.55 0.01 -8.75
CA ARG A 69 10.78 1.26 -9.49
C ARG A 69 11.74 0.99 -10.63
N GLY A 70 11.51 1.60 -11.78
CA GLY A 70 12.34 1.43 -12.96
C GLY A 70 11.86 2.33 -14.08
N ASP A 71 12.56 2.28 -15.21
CA ASP A 71 12.05 2.87 -16.44
C ASP A 71 10.97 1.98 -17.08
N ARG A 72 10.37 2.48 -18.16
CA ARG A 72 9.32 1.80 -18.91
C ARG A 72 9.80 0.49 -19.55
N GLU A 73 11.03 0.43 -20.05
CA GLU A 73 11.59 -0.78 -20.66
C GLU A 73 11.75 -1.88 -19.60
N GLU A 74 12.27 -1.52 -18.42
CA GLU A 74 12.36 -2.43 -17.28
C GLU A 74 10.99 -2.94 -16.81
N PHE A 75 9.98 -2.07 -16.80
CA PHE A 75 8.61 -2.44 -16.46
C PHE A 75 7.98 -3.39 -17.49
N GLU A 76 8.08 -3.07 -18.78
CA GLU A 76 7.55 -3.89 -19.87
C GLU A 76 8.21 -5.27 -19.90
N ALA A 77 9.54 -5.32 -19.77
CA ALA A 77 10.29 -6.56 -19.67
C ALA A 77 9.87 -7.38 -18.44
N TRP A 78 9.63 -6.73 -17.30
CA TRP A 78 9.17 -7.40 -16.09
C TRP A 78 7.75 -7.96 -16.23
N CYS A 79 6.85 -7.26 -16.94
CA CYS A 79 5.49 -7.73 -17.20
C CYS A 79 5.43 -8.86 -18.22
N ALA A 80 6.35 -8.92 -19.20
CA ALA A 80 6.32 -9.90 -20.29
C ALA A 80 6.30 -11.36 -19.82
N ASP A 81 6.89 -11.65 -18.66
CA ASP A 81 6.95 -13.01 -18.09
C ASP A 81 5.75 -13.36 -17.19
N ARG A 82 4.72 -12.50 -17.11
CA ARG A 82 3.63 -12.63 -16.13
C ARG A 82 2.25 -12.56 -16.79
N ASP A 83 1.41 -13.52 -16.46
CA ASP A 83 -0.01 -13.53 -16.84
C ASP A 83 -0.82 -12.79 -15.76
N ALA A 84 -0.82 -11.46 -15.82
CA ALA A 84 -1.53 -10.60 -14.87
C ALA A 84 -2.17 -9.40 -15.58
N GLU A 85 -3.33 -8.98 -15.09
CA GLU A 85 -4.00 -7.76 -15.54
C GLU A 85 -3.20 -6.54 -15.09
N VAL A 86 -2.62 -5.82 -16.07
CA VAL A 86 -1.83 -4.61 -15.81
C VAL A 86 -2.71 -3.37 -15.90
N THR A 87 -2.78 -2.61 -14.82
CA THR A 87 -3.42 -1.28 -14.79
C THR A 87 -2.37 -0.20 -14.54
N THR A 88 -2.16 0.69 -15.50
CA THR A 88 -1.23 1.83 -15.37
C THR A 88 -2.00 3.14 -15.19
N VAL A 89 -1.57 3.98 -14.25
CA VAL A 89 -2.15 5.30 -13.99
C VAL A 89 -1.09 6.38 -14.12
N GLY A 90 -1.38 7.45 -14.84
CA GLY A 90 -0.46 8.58 -15.02
C GLY A 90 -0.33 8.98 -16.49
N SER A 91 0.71 9.74 -16.81
CA SER A 91 1.00 10.14 -18.19
C SER A 91 1.75 9.04 -18.94
N GLU A 92 1.46 8.90 -20.23
CA GLU A 92 2.21 8.06 -21.16
C GLU A 92 3.54 8.72 -21.56
N ASP A 93 3.63 10.05 -21.49
CA ASP A 93 4.81 10.87 -21.88
C ASP A 93 5.95 10.86 -20.84
N VAL A 94 5.94 9.89 -19.93
CA VAL A 94 6.83 9.84 -18.77
C VAL A 94 7.51 8.47 -18.72
N ASP A 95 8.82 8.50 -18.47
CA ASP A 95 9.70 7.36 -18.64
C ASP A 95 9.76 6.43 -17.42
N ASN A 96 9.56 6.96 -16.20
CA ASN A 96 9.69 6.14 -14.99
C ASN A 96 8.34 5.58 -14.54
N VAL A 97 8.39 4.36 -14.02
CA VAL A 97 7.25 3.59 -13.56
C VAL A 97 7.55 3.06 -12.16
N VAL A 98 6.56 3.12 -11.29
CA VAL A 98 6.52 2.36 -10.03
C VAL A 98 5.38 1.36 -10.12
N TRP A 99 5.59 0.12 -9.69
CA TRP A 99 4.55 -0.91 -9.79
C TRP A 99 4.55 -1.87 -8.61
N HIS A 100 3.40 -2.50 -8.40
CA HIS A 100 3.16 -3.52 -7.39
C HIS A 100 2.44 -4.71 -8.04
N HIS A 101 2.82 -5.91 -7.63
CA HIS A 101 2.22 -7.16 -8.07
C HIS A 101 1.50 -7.83 -6.91
N ALA A 102 0.24 -8.18 -7.13
CA ALA A 102 -0.55 -8.99 -6.22
C ALA A 102 -0.87 -10.34 -6.90
N PRO A 103 -0.01 -11.37 -6.73
CA PRO A 103 -0.15 -12.63 -7.45
C PRO A 103 -1.48 -13.33 -7.20
N PHE A 104 -1.97 -13.31 -5.96
CA PHE A 104 -3.25 -13.94 -5.58
C PHE A 104 -4.49 -13.35 -6.27
N ALA A 105 -4.36 -12.20 -6.91
CA ALA A 105 -5.43 -11.50 -7.62
C ALA A 105 -5.12 -11.34 -9.12
N ASP A 106 -4.04 -11.96 -9.62
CA ASP A 106 -3.57 -11.85 -11.01
C ASP A 106 -3.51 -10.39 -11.50
N ARG A 107 -3.01 -9.48 -10.64
CA ARG A 107 -3.03 -8.02 -10.89
C ARG A 107 -1.68 -7.35 -10.68
N VAL A 108 -1.35 -6.46 -11.61
CA VAL A 108 -0.24 -5.51 -11.51
C VAL A 108 -0.82 -4.11 -11.60
N LEU A 109 -0.51 -3.27 -10.63
CA LEU A 109 -0.84 -1.85 -10.69
C LEU A 109 0.45 -1.05 -10.81
N ALA A 110 0.45 -0.07 -11.71
CA ALA A 110 1.58 0.79 -11.98
C ALA A 110 1.17 2.26 -11.96
N ALA A 111 2.10 3.13 -11.59
CA ALA A 111 1.99 4.57 -11.69
C ALA A 111 3.23 5.17 -12.35
N THR A 112 3.05 6.13 -13.26
CA THR A 112 4.17 6.81 -13.93
C THR A 112 4.58 8.09 -13.20
N TYR A 113 5.87 8.46 -13.25
CA TYR A 113 6.40 9.66 -12.59
C TYR A 113 7.65 10.22 -13.25
N GLN A 114 7.84 11.54 -13.21
CA GLN A 114 9.02 12.18 -13.79
C GLN A 114 10.18 12.31 -12.79
N GLN A 115 9.94 12.91 -11.62
CA GLN A 115 11.00 13.26 -10.65
C GLN A 115 10.72 12.86 -9.20
N GLU A 116 9.49 12.47 -8.87
CA GLU A 116 9.03 12.29 -7.49
C GLU A 116 8.71 10.81 -7.19
N PRO A 117 9.71 9.91 -7.12
CA PRO A 117 9.50 8.48 -7.02
C PRO A 117 8.84 8.07 -5.70
N GLU A 118 9.16 8.72 -4.57
CA GLU A 118 8.52 8.42 -3.28
C GLU A 118 7.03 8.79 -3.27
N ALA A 119 6.68 9.94 -3.86
CA ALA A 119 5.29 10.38 -3.96
C ALA A 119 4.47 9.45 -4.86
N ALA A 120 5.07 9.00 -5.97
CA ALA A 120 4.47 8.02 -6.86
C ALA A 120 4.26 6.67 -6.14
N ALA A 121 5.27 6.18 -5.42
CA ALA A 121 5.17 4.94 -4.64
C ALA A 121 4.08 5.02 -3.57
N GLY A 122 4.01 6.13 -2.82
CA GLY A 122 2.98 6.35 -1.81
C GLY A 122 1.57 6.41 -2.42
N THR A 123 1.42 7.02 -3.58
CA THR A 123 0.15 7.07 -4.32
C THR A 123 -0.26 5.69 -4.82
N LEU A 124 0.66 4.97 -5.45
CA LEU A 124 0.44 3.61 -5.93
C LEU A 124 -0.01 2.70 -4.79
N ARG A 125 0.71 2.69 -3.66
CA ARG A 125 0.39 1.86 -2.49
C ARG A 125 -1.04 2.07 -1.98
N ARG A 126 -1.50 3.33 -1.93
CA ARG A 126 -2.89 3.64 -1.55
C ARG A 126 -3.91 3.13 -2.56
N GLN A 127 -3.62 3.25 -3.87
CA GLN A 127 -4.51 2.72 -4.90
C GLN A 127 -4.58 1.20 -4.90
N VAL A 128 -3.43 0.54 -4.78
CA VAL A 128 -3.30 -0.91 -4.62
C VAL A 128 -4.11 -1.39 -3.43
N PHE A 129 -3.95 -0.75 -2.27
CA PHE A 129 -4.71 -1.09 -1.09
C PHE A 129 -6.22 -1.03 -1.36
N GLY A 130 -6.71 0.09 -1.88
CA GLY A 130 -8.12 0.29 -2.11
C GLY A 130 -8.75 -0.63 -3.18
N ARG A 131 -7.97 -1.07 -4.17
CA ARG A 131 -8.48 -1.86 -5.33
C ARG A 131 -8.28 -3.37 -5.19
N VAL A 132 -7.35 -3.80 -4.34
CA VAL A 132 -6.96 -5.22 -4.23
C VAL A 132 -7.13 -5.73 -2.81
N TYR A 133 -6.68 -4.98 -1.81
CA TYR A 133 -6.58 -5.48 -0.44
C TYR A 133 -7.79 -5.14 0.43
N ARG A 134 -8.44 -3.99 0.21
CA ARG A 134 -9.59 -3.56 1.04
C ARG A 134 -10.71 -4.59 1.02
N GLU A 135 -11.14 -5.01 -0.17
CA GLU A 135 -12.19 -6.03 -0.33
C GLU A 135 -11.80 -7.38 0.29
N LEU A 136 -10.50 -7.69 0.35
CA LEU A 136 -10.00 -8.92 0.96
C LEU A 136 -10.14 -8.93 2.50
N PHE A 137 -10.07 -7.75 3.12
CA PHE A 137 -10.06 -7.59 4.58
C PHE A 137 -11.43 -7.22 5.16
N GLU A 138 -12.32 -6.64 4.35
CA GLU A 138 -13.70 -6.31 4.73
C GLU A 138 -14.67 -7.52 4.61
N ALA A 139 -14.21 -8.62 4.00
CA ALA A 139 -14.94 -9.88 3.86
C ALA A 139 -14.76 -10.80 5.06
#